data_AF-A0A2H0V3K0-F1
#
_entry.id   AF-A0A2H0V3K0-F1
#
_cell.length_a   1.000
_cell.length_b   1.000
_cell.length_c   1.000
_cell.angle_alpha   90.00
_cell.angle_beta   90.00
_cell.angle_gamma   90.00
#
_symmetry.space_group_name_H-M   'P 1'
#
loop_
_entity.id
_entity.type
_entity.pdbx_description
1 polymer ?
#
loop_
_entity_poly.entity_id
_entity_poly.type
_entity_poly.pdbx_seq_one_letter_code
_entity_poly.pdbx_strand_id
1 'polypeptide(L)'
;MSAEFNPTEMMAGVSEFKFTDPDRQKQYLELLAGLTSIVENNTSDEFWNNVDLILAFQQKLAAIITLYDDQEAENKEIPVWSKEQCIEWAIKSKYEFPEAFVDDCFIVDSGGIIINISLTIPSSNILELPVGLTEVLGSIRLYNNPIVELPQSLRHVSGVIDLRKTQVKKLPDGLTVIEGTLDVSDGEGIVLPDNLNVKAVNITNSQINNFPKKLKLETLYMRGSPMQRLPDDIEISNEIHVDDDCSPILKEQILALHSRGQIAKYNFY
;
A
#
# COMPACT_ATOMS: atom_id res chain seq x y z
N MET A 1 -23.03 -42.37 -9.39
CA MET A 1 -23.40 -41.26 -10.28
C MET A 1 -22.73 -40.03 -9.74
N SER A 2 -21.59 -39.65 -10.32
CA SER A 2 -21.01 -38.33 -10.10
C SER A 2 -22.04 -37.30 -10.56
N ALA A 3 -22.29 -36.27 -9.77
CA ALA A 3 -23.03 -35.12 -10.26
C ALA A 3 -22.26 -34.59 -11.48
N GLU A 4 -22.83 -34.75 -12.68
CA GLU A 4 -22.29 -34.12 -13.87
C GLU A 4 -22.44 -32.61 -13.67
N PHE A 5 -21.30 -31.96 -13.50
CA PHE A 5 -21.19 -30.52 -13.29
C PHE A 5 -21.75 -29.78 -14.51
N ASN A 6 -22.81 -28.99 -14.33
CA ASN A 6 -23.53 -28.32 -15.42
C ASN A 6 -23.10 -26.83 -15.53
N PRO A 7 -22.45 -26.41 -16.62
CA PRO A 7 -22.06 -25.02 -16.85
C PRO A 7 -23.23 -24.02 -16.74
N THR A 8 -24.45 -24.46 -17.03
CA THR A 8 -25.68 -23.65 -16.93
C THR A 8 -26.02 -23.29 -15.47
N GLU A 9 -25.75 -24.16 -14.51
CA GLU A 9 -25.97 -23.89 -13.09
C GLU A 9 -24.96 -22.87 -12.54
N MET A 10 -23.71 -22.89 -13.06
CA MET A 10 -22.72 -21.87 -12.72
C MET A 10 -23.16 -20.48 -13.19
N MET A 11 -23.72 -20.38 -14.40
CA MET A 11 -24.18 -19.11 -14.98
C MET A 11 -25.23 -18.41 -14.12
N ALA A 12 -26.11 -19.16 -13.46
CA ALA A 12 -27.15 -18.61 -12.59
C ALA A 12 -26.58 -17.77 -11.43
N GLY A 13 -25.42 -18.18 -10.88
CA GLY A 13 -24.75 -17.43 -9.81
C GLY A 13 -24.09 -16.14 -10.28
N VAL A 14 -23.79 -16.01 -11.58
CA VAL A 14 -23.04 -14.87 -12.13
C VAL A 14 -23.92 -13.88 -12.89
N SER A 15 -25.16 -14.25 -13.26
CA SER A 15 -26.02 -13.47 -14.15
C SER A 15 -26.81 -12.32 -13.51
N GLU A 16 -26.79 -12.20 -12.19
CA GLU A 16 -27.66 -11.25 -11.47
C GLU A 16 -26.93 -10.07 -10.84
N PHE A 17 -25.61 -9.95 -11.04
CA PHE A 17 -24.83 -8.94 -10.36
C PHE A 17 -24.96 -7.56 -11.01
N LYS A 18 -25.04 -6.52 -10.17
CA LYS A 18 -25.04 -5.11 -10.60
C LYS A 18 -23.87 -4.39 -9.95
N PHE A 19 -22.97 -3.90 -10.80
CA PHE A 19 -21.89 -3.03 -10.42
C PHE A 19 -22.36 -1.57 -10.33
N THR A 20 -21.85 -0.85 -9.34
CA THR A 20 -22.12 0.57 -9.10
C THR A 20 -21.34 1.46 -10.07
N ASP A 21 -20.13 1.05 -10.45
CA ASP A 21 -19.31 1.74 -11.46
C ASP A 21 -19.78 1.41 -12.90
N PRO A 22 -20.07 2.42 -13.75
CA PRO A 22 -20.57 2.19 -15.12
C PRO A 22 -19.59 1.48 -16.05
N ASP A 23 -18.29 1.75 -15.93
CA ASP A 23 -17.27 1.13 -16.79
C ASP A 23 -17.07 -0.34 -16.41
N ARG A 24 -17.05 -0.64 -15.10
CA ARG A 24 -17.06 -2.00 -14.55
C ARG A 24 -18.32 -2.76 -14.95
N GLN A 25 -19.49 -2.13 -14.87
CA GLN A 25 -20.75 -2.75 -15.31
C GLN A 25 -20.70 -3.11 -16.79
N LYS A 26 -20.13 -2.24 -17.63
CA LYS A 26 -19.95 -2.51 -19.06
C LYS A 26 -19.01 -3.70 -19.29
N GLN A 27 -17.85 -3.73 -18.61
CA GLN A 27 -16.90 -4.84 -18.70
C GLN A 27 -17.53 -6.17 -18.27
N TYR A 28 -18.28 -6.16 -17.17
CA TYR A 28 -19.03 -7.33 -16.70
C TYR A 28 -20.02 -7.84 -17.74
N LEU A 29 -20.81 -6.95 -18.37
CA LEU A 29 -21.78 -7.35 -19.39
C LEU A 29 -21.09 -7.96 -20.63
N GLU A 30 -19.94 -7.43 -21.05
CA GLU A 30 -19.15 -8.00 -22.15
C GLU A 30 -18.59 -9.39 -21.80
N LEU A 31 -18.08 -9.58 -20.58
CA LEU A 31 -17.60 -10.86 -20.08
C LEU A 31 -18.73 -11.89 -19.94
N LEU A 32 -19.88 -11.47 -19.41
CA LEU A 32 -21.06 -12.30 -19.23
C LEU A 32 -21.61 -12.77 -20.58
N ALA A 33 -21.74 -11.87 -21.57
CA ALA A 33 -22.15 -12.24 -22.92
C ALA A 33 -21.20 -13.27 -23.54
N GLY A 34 -19.89 -13.13 -23.32
CA GLY A 34 -18.89 -14.09 -23.76
C GLY A 34 -19.02 -15.46 -23.08
N LEU A 35 -19.30 -15.48 -21.77
CA LEU A 35 -19.56 -16.71 -21.01
C LEU A 35 -20.84 -17.41 -21.47
N THR A 36 -21.93 -16.67 -21.61
CA THR A 36 -23.22 -17.18 -22.11
C THR A 36 -23.05 -17.77 -23.50
N SER A 37 -22.30 -17.12 -24.38
CA SER A 37 -22.02 -17.63 -25.73
C SER A 37 -21.26 -18.96 -25.71
N ILE A 38 -20.35 -19.18 -24.76
CA ILE A 38 -19.65 -20.48 -24.62
C ILE A 38 -20.63 -21.58 -24.20
N VAL A 39 -21.53 -21.28 -23.26
CA VAL A 39 -22.47 -22.28 -22.71
C VAL A 39 -23.62 -22.59 -23.69
N GLU A 40 -24.20 -21.59 -24.35
CA GLU A 40 -25.37 -21.79 -25.21
C GLU A 40 -25.04 -22.40 -26.57
N ASN A 41 -23.82 -22.19 -27.09
CA ASN A 41 -23.43 -22.67 -28.42
C ASN A 41 -22.75 -24.05 -28.42
N ASN A 42 -22.58 -24.68 -27.26
CA ASN A 42 -21.91 -25.97 -27.14
C ASN A 42 -22.74 -26.93 -26.29
N THR A 43 -22.79 -28.20 -26.69
CA THR A 43 -23.30 -29.27 -25.83
C THR A 43 -22.36 -29.51 -24.64
N SER A 44 -22.86 -30.15 -23.59
CA SER A 44 -22.05 -30.52 -22.42
C SER A 44 -20.80 -31.32 -22.83
N ASP A 45 -20.97 -32.29 -23.74
CA ASP A 45 -19.86 -33.12 -24.22
C ASP A 45 -18.84 -32.33 -25.03
N GLU A 46 -19.28 -31.39 -25.88
CA GLU A 46 -18.37 -30.51 -26.63
C GLU A 46 -17.57 -29.60 -25.71
N PHE A 47 -18.20 -29.07 -24.66
CA PHE A 47 -17.54 -28.24 -23.67
C PHE A 47 -16.46 -29.03 -22.90
N TRP A 48 -16.82 -30.19 -22.32
CA TRP A 48 -15.90 -30.96 -21.48
C TRP A 48 -14.77 -31.63 -22.25
N ASN A 49 -14.97 -31.92 -23.54
CA ASN A 49 -13.92 -32.50 -24.39
C ASN A 49 -13.05 -31.45 -25.10
N ASN A 50 -13.27 -30.16 -24.87
CA ASN A 50 -12.52 -29.08 -25.51
C ASN A 50 -11.81 -28.19 -24.47
N VAL A 51 -10.50 -28.38 -24.36
CA VAL A 51 -9.64 -27.64 -23.42
C VAL A 51 -9.67 -26.12 -23.67
N ASP A 52 -9.78 -25.67 -24.92
CA ASP A 52 -9.80 -24.25 -25.26
C ASP A 52 -11.10 -23.58 -24.77
N LEU A 53 -12.24 -24.28 -24.88
CA LEU A 53 -13.51 -23.80 -24.33
C LEU A 53 -13.47 -23.71 -22.81
N ILE A 54 -12.90 -24.72 -22.14
CA ILE A 54 -12.73 -24.73 -20.68
C ILE A 54 -11.85 -23.57 -20.23
N LEU A 55 -10.71 -23.34 -20.89
CA LEU A 55 -9.79 -22.23 -20.57
C LEU A 55 -10.45 -20.87 -20.80
N ALA A 56 -11.12 -20.68 -21.93
CA ALA A 56 -11.83 -19.44 -22.23
C ALA A 56 -12.94 -19.15 -21.22
N PHE A 57 -13.67 -20.18 -20.79
CA PHE A 57 -14.68 -20.10 -19.74
C PHE A 57 -14.05 -19.68 -18.40
N GLN A 58 -12.99 -20.38 -17.97
CA GLN A 58 -12.29 -20.08 -16.71
C GLN A 58 -11.73 -18.65 -16.67
N GLN A 59 -11.12 -18.19 -17.76
CA GLN A 59 -10.58 -16.84 -17.85
C GLN A 59 -11.65 -15.77 -17.70
N LYS A 60 -12.79 -15.93 -18.38
CA LYS A 60 -13.90 -14.98 -18.27
C LYS A 60 -14.53 -15.01 -16.90
N LEU A 61 -14.72 -16.20 -16.31
CA LEU A 61 -15.26 -16.34 -14.96
C LEU A 61 -14.34 -15.70 -13.92
N ALA A 62 -13.03 -15.94 -14.01
CA ALA A 62 -12.04 -15.33 -13.14
C ALA A 62 -12.06 -13.80 -13.26
N ALA A 63 -12.17 -13.26 -14.47
CA ALA A 63 -12.29 -11.82 -14.67
C ALA A 63 -13.57 -11.24 -14.02
N ILE A 64 -14.72 -11.92 -14.11
CA ILE A 64 -15.94 -11.48 -13.42
C ILE A 64 -15.76 -11.53 -11.89
N ILE A 65 -15.14 -12.58 -11.35
CA ILE A 65 -14.82 -12.68 -9.91
C ILE A 65 -13.94 -11.51 -9.49
N THR A 66 -12.92 -11.15 -10.27
CA THR A 66 -12.09 -9.97 -9.99
C THR A 66 -12.91 -8.68 -9.95
N LEU A 67 -13.81 -8.45 -10.90
CA LEU A 67 -14.67 -7.26 -10.85
C LEU A 67 -15.53 -7.23 -9.58
N TYR A 68 -16.07 -8.39 -9.17
CA TYR A 68 -16.84 -8.54 -7.93
C TYR A 68 -15.99 -8.23 -6.70
N ASP A 69 -14.82 -8.85 -6.59
CA ASP A 69 -13.90 -8.65 -5.46
C ASP A 69 -13.43 -7.18 -5.38
N ASP A 70 -13.19 -6.53 -6.51
CA ASP A 70 -12.83 -5.10 -6.58
C ASP A 70 -13.96 -4.22 -6.04
N GLN A 71 -15.22 -4.48 -6.43
CA GLN A 71 -16.35 -3.74 -5.90
C GLN A 71 -16.60 -4.03 -4.42
N GLU A 72 -16.50 -5.29 -3.99
CA GLU A 72 -16.65 -5.63 -2.58
C GLU A 72 -15.55 -4.98 -1.74
N ALA A 73 -14.32 -4.89 -2.26
CA ALA A 73 -13.23 -4.16 -1.62
C ALA A 73 -13.51 -2.65 -1.53
N GLU A 74 -14.13 -2.06 -2.55
CA GLU A 74 -14.56 -0.65 -2.54
C GLU A 74 -15.76 -0.40 -1.61
N ASN A 75 -16.69 -1.34 -1.50
CA ASN A 75 -17.88 -1.26 -0.65
C ASN A 75 -17.59 -1.63 0.80
N LYS A 76 -16.42 -2.22 1.09
CA LYS A 76 -16.02 -2.58 2.44
C LYS A 76 -15.71 -1.31 3.22
N GLU A 77 -16.67 -0.83 4.01
CA GLU A 77 -16.42 0.19 5.03
C GLU A 77 -15.24 -0.30 5.88
N ILE A 78 -14.12 0.44 5.83
CA ILE A 78 -13.01 0.17 6.74
C ILE A 78 -13.53 0.49 8.14
N PRO A 79 -13.56 -0.47 9.07
CA PRO A 79 -14.10 -0.23 10.39
C PRO A 79 -13.33 0.92 11.06
N VAL A 80 -14.04 1.96 11.50
CA VAL A 80 -13.44 3.09 12.21
C VAL A 80 -13.58 2.84 13.70
N TRP A 81 -12.48 2.94 14.45
CA TRP A 81 -12.54 2.85 15.90
C TRP A 81 -13.42 3.95 16.49
N SER A 82 -14.22 3.57 17.48
CA SER A 82 -14.96 4.55 18.29
C SER A 82 -13.99 5.39 19.13
N LYS A 83 -14.52 6.47 19.69
CA LYS A 83 -13.78 7.33 20.61
C LYS A 83 -13.29 6.53 21.83
N GLU A 84 -14.13 5.65 22.37
CA GLU A 84 -13.80 4.77 23.49
C GLU A 84 -12.66 3.80 23.16
N GLN A 85 -12.67 3.23 21.95
CA GLN A 85 -11.57 2.37 21.49
C GLN A 85 -10.25 3.15 21.35
N CYS A 86 -10.31 4.39 20.86
CA CYS A 86 -9.15 5.29 20.83
C CYS A 86 -8.61 5.59 22.24
N ILE A 87 -9.49 5.79 23.22
CA ILE A 87 -9.10 6.00 24.63
C ILE A 87 -8.45 4.74 25.20
N GLU A 88 -9.02 3.55 24.98
CA GLU A 88 -8.40 2.28 25.40
C GLU A 88 -7.01 2.09 24.79
N TRP A 89 -6.86 2.45 23.52
CA TRP A 89 -5.56 2.44 22.86
C TRP A 89 -4.59 3.46 23.48
N ALA A 90 -5.04 4.67 23.81
CA ALA A 90 -4.21 5.68 24.46
C ALA A 90 -3.74 5.21 25.86
N ILE A 91 -4.60 4.51 26.62
CA ILE A 91 -4.25 3.86 27.88
C ILE A 91 -3.15 2.82 27.66
N LYS A 92 -3.34 1.90 26.72
CA LYS A 92 -2.34 0.85 26.39
C LYS A 92 -1.02 1.47 25.93
N SER A 93 -1.09 2.61 25.25
CA SER A 93 0.04 3.40 24.76
C SER A 93 0.73 4.24 25.84
N LYS A 94 0.22 4.21 27.09
CA LYS A 94 0.76 4.88 28.28
C LYS A 94 0.75 6.42 28.21
N TYR A 95 -0.26 7.00 27.56
CA TYR A 95 -0.51 8.44 27.67
C TYR A 95 -0.97 8.79 29.09
N GLU A 96 -0.46 9.91 29.63
CA GLU A 96 -0.72 10.34 31.02
C GLU A 96 -2.20 10.70 31.27
N PHE A 97 -2.83 11.34 30.27
CA PHE A 97 -4.25 11.73 30.29
C PHE A 97 -4.93 11.24 29.02
N PRO A 98 -5.26 9.93 28.91
CA PRO A 98 -5.68 9.32 27.67
C PRO A 98 -7.01 9.87 27.15
N GLU A 99 -7.97 10.17 28.03
CA GLU A 99 -9.25 10.79 27.67
C GLU A 99 -9.05 12.19 27.12
N ALA A 100 -8.35 13.07 27.85
CA ALA A 100 -8.07 14.43 27.40
C ALA A 100 -7.23 14.45 26.11
N PHE A 101 -6.26 13.55 26.00
CA PHE A 101 -5.47 13.39 24.79
C PHE A 101 -6.34 13.04 23.59
N VAL A 102 -7.25 12.06 23.71
CA VAL A 102 -8.16 11.71 22.61
C VAL A 102 -9.14 12.85 22.33
N ASP A 103 -9.71 13.47 23.37
CA ASP A 103 -10.65 14.59 23.24
C ASP A 103 -10.06 15.78 22.48
N ASP A 104 -8.83 16.15 22.80
CA ASP A 104 -8.17 17.33 22.24
C ASP A 104 -7.51 17.04 20.89
N CYS A 105 -7.11 15.79 20.66
CA CYS A 105 -6.23 15.44 19.53
C CYS A 105 -6.89 14.65 18.42
N PHE A 106 -7.99 13.93 18.69
CA PHE A 106 -8.63 13.04 17.74
C PHE A 106 -9.94 13.64 17.25
N ILE A 107 -10.11 13.62 15.94
CA ILE A 107 -11.39 13.87 15.29
C ILE A 107 -11.84 12.51 14.75
N VAL A 108 -12.94 11.98 15.31
CA VAL A 108 -13.48 10.66 14.97
C VAL A 108 -14.88 10.84 14.40
N ASP A 109 -15.08 10.43 13.15
CA ASP A 109 -16.37 10.42 12.49
C ASP A 109 -16.53 9.21 11.54
N SER A 110 -17.61 9.18 10.76
CA SER A 110 -17.87 8.08 9.82
C SER A 110 -16.87 7.98 8.67
N GLY A 111 -16.13 9.05 8.39
CA GLY A 111 -15.10 9.11 7.35
C GLY A 111 -13.72 8.65 7.82
N GLY A 112 -13.52 8.47 9.13
CA GLY A 112 -12.27 7.98 9.71
C GLY A 112 -11.83 8.73 10.97
N ILE A 113 -10.55 8.60 11.28
CA ILE A 113 -9.88 9.24 12.41
C ILE A 113 -8.79 10.16 11.87
N ILE A 114 -8.82 11.41 12.30
CA ILE A 114 -7.76 12.39 12.07
C ILE A 114 -7.10 12.70 13.41
N ILE A 115 -5.77 12.63 13.47
CA ILE A 115 -5.00 13.08 14.63
C ILE A 115 -4.37 14.44 14.29
N ASN A 116 -4.77 15.49 15.00
CA ASN A 116 -4.39 16.87 14.70
C ASN A 116 -2.98 17.28 15.19
N ILE A 117 -2.28 16.39 15.90
CA ILE A 117 -0.92 16.59 16.41
C ILE A 117 0.04 15.49 15.95
N SER A 118 1.30 15.60 16.37
CA SER A 118 2.26 14.52 16.20
C SER A 118 2.00 13.37 17.18
N LEU A 119 1.92 12.16 16.66
CA LEU A 119 1.89 10.93 17.43
C LEU A 119 3.33 10.48 17.73
N THR A 120 3.74 10.50 18.99
CA THR A 120 5.09 10.05 19.40
C THR A 120 4.97 9.02 20.50
N ILE A 121 5.26 7.76 20.15
CA ILE A 121 5.09 6.64 21.07
C ILE A 121 6.30 5.70 21.00
N PRO A 122 7.47 6.14 21.45
CA PRO A 122 8.69 5.35 21.32
C PRO A 122 8.77 4.23 22.36
N SER A 123 9.13 3.02 21.93
CA SER A 123 9.46 1.89 22.83
C SER A 123 8.34 1.52 23.83
N SER A 124 7.08 1.63 23.41
CA SER A 124 5.91 1.34 24.26
C SER A 124 5.29 -0.05 24.03
N ASN A 125 5.92 -0.88 23.20
CA ASN A 125 5.40 -2.18 22.75
C ASN A 125 4.06 -2.08 22.01
N ILE A 126 3.85 -1.00 21.26
CA ILE A 126 2.65 -0.86 20.42
C ILE A 126 2.69 -1.86 19.27
N LEU A 127 1.54 -2.51 19.06
CA LEU A 127 1.32 -3.47 17.99
C LEU A 127 0.51 -2.89 16.83
N GLU A 128 -0.34 -1.90 17.10
CA GLU A 128 -1.25 -1.31 16.10
C GLU A 128 -1.55 0.16 16.41
N LEU A 129 -1.89 0.91 15.36
CA LEU A 129 -2.47 2.24 15.44
C LEU A 129 -4.01 2.15 15.30
N PRO A 130 -4.75 3.24 15.60
CA PRO A 130 -6.19 3.24 15.43
C PRO A 130 -6.68 2.82 14.04
N VAL A 131 -7.58 1.84 14.02
CA VAL A 131 -8.21 1.39 12.77
C VAL A 131 -9.17 2.48 12.30
N GLY A 132 -9.06 2.84 11.03
CA GLY A 132 -9.74 4.01 10.48
C GLY A 132 -8.92 5.29 10.59
N LEU A 133 -7.68 5.28 11.11
CA LEU A 133 -6.76 6.42 11.01
C LEU A 133 -6.51 6.76 9.55
N THR A 134 -6.96 7.93 9.10
CA THR A 134 -6.85 8.43 7.73
C THR A 134 -5.76 9.48 7.60
N GLU A 135 -5.59 10.33 8.62
CA GLU A 135 -4.67 11.45 8.55
C GLU A 135 -4.00 11.76 9.89
N VAL A 136 -2.73 12.20 9.82
CA VAL A 136 -1.99 12.76 10.95
C VAL A 136 -1.41 14.12 10.53
N LEU A 137 -1.91 15.20 11.14
CA LEU A 137 -1.47 16.58 10.85
C LEU A 137 -0.10 16.91 11.46
N GLY A 138 0.49 15.97 12.19
CA GLY A 138 1.86 16.03 12.68
C GLY A 138 2.72 14.88 12.14
N SER A 139 3.72 14.50 12.94
CA SER A 139 4.59 13.35 12.66
C SER A 139 4.09 12.08 13.33
N ILE A 140 4.35 10.92 12.74
CA ILE A 140 4.18 9.60 13.35
C ILE A 140 5.57 9.10 13.76
N ARG A 141 5.82 8.89 15.06
CA ARG A 141 7.09 8.36 15.58
C ARG A 141 6.85 7.09 16.38
N LEU A 142 7.21 5.95 15.78
CA LEU A 142 6.96 4.60 16.31
C LEU A 142 8.25 3.80 16.48
N TYR A 143 9.42 4.45 16.41
CA TYR A 143 10.69 3.76 16.49
C TYR A 143 10.81 2.84 17.72
N ASN A 144 11.47 1.69 17.53
CA ASN A 144 11.62 0.62 18.52
C ASN A 144 10.30 -0.01 19.02
N ASN A 145 9.21 0.03 18.25
CA ASN A 145 8.00 -0.74 18.56
C ASN A 145 7.89 -2.01 17.72
N PRO A 146 7.26 -3.08 18.24
CA PRO A 146 7.01 -4.32 17.52
C PRO A 146 5.86 -4.21 16.49
N ILE A 147 5.45 -3.00 16.12
CA ILE A 147 4.41 -2.77 15.11
C ILE A 147 4.82 -3.36 13.76
N VAL A 148 3.87 -4.05 13.12
CA VAL A 148 4.09 -4.79 11.86
C VAL A 148 3.45 -4.12 10.66
N GLU A 149 2.42 -3.29 10.88
CA GLU A 149 1.71 -2.58 9.81
C GLU A 149 1.15 -1.23 10.29
N LEU A 150 1.00 -0.31 9.35
CA LEU A 150 0.23 0.92 9.56
C LEU A 150 -1.22 0.70 9.08
N PRO A 151 -2.19 1.50 9.57
CA PRO A 151 -3.58 1.37 9.17
C PRO A 151 -3.74 1.50 7.65
N GLN A 152 -4.45 0.54 7.04
CA GLN A 152 -4.69 0.56 5.58
C GLN A 152 -5.53 1.76 5.13
N SER A 153 -6.21 2.42 6.07
CA SER A 153 -6.94 3.68 5.87
C SER A 153 -6.05 4.92 5.80
N LEU A 154 -4.77 4.85 6.21
CA LEU A 154 -3.90 6.02 6.27
C LEU A 154 -3.65 6.56 4.85
N ARG A 155 -3.90 7.86 4.65
CA ARG A 155 -3.78 8.56 3.36
C ARG A 155 -2.73 9.65 3.38
N HIS A 156 -2.58 10.35 4.51
CA HIS A 156 -1.77 11.56 4.60
C HIS A 156 -1.07 11.72 5.95
N VAL A 157 0.20 12.17 5.91
CA VAL A 157 0.96 12.63 7.08
C VAL A 157 1.67 13.95 6.76
N SER A 158 1.36 15.03 7.48
CA SER A 158 1.99 16.35 7.27
C SER A 158 3.43 16.43 7.81
N GLY A 159 3.80 15.50 8.68
CA GLY A 159 5.12 15.44 9.30
C GLY A 159 6.00 14.31 8.79
N VAL A 160 6.88 13.87 9.68
CA VAL A 160 7.79 12.73 9.48
C VAL A 160 7.06 11.44 9.85
N ILE A 161 7.33 10.34 9.13
CA ILE A 161 7.04 9.00 9.61
C ILE A 161 8.37 8.35 10.01
N ASP A 162 8.54 8.06 11.29
CA ASP A 162 9.73 7.40 11.86
C ASP A 162 9.37 5.98 12.31
N LEU A 163 9.79 5.01 11.50
CA LEU A 163 9.58 3.56 11.64
C LEU A 163 10.90 2.82 11.91
N ARG A 164 11.93 3.53 12.40
CA ARG A 164 13.22 2.92 12.69
C ARG A 164 13.09 1.74 13.64
N LYS A 165 13.73 0.62 13.31
CA LYS A 165 13.71 -0.61 14.12
C LYS A 165 12.29 -1.11 14.44
N THR A 166 11.35 -0.92 13.52
CA THR A 166 10.02 -1.55 13.56
C THR A 166 10.00 -2.77 12.64
N GLN A 167 8.89 -3.53 12.65
CA GLN A 167 8.69 -4.68 11.76
C GLN A 167 7.84 -4.33 10.54
N VAL A 168 7.61 -3.04 10.26
CA VAL A 168 6.81 -2.58 9.12
C VAL A 168 7.58 -2.82 7.82
N LYS A 169 7.03 -3.69 6.96
CA LYS A 169 7.64 -4.09 5.68
C LYS A 169 6.99 -3.46 4.45
N LYS A 170 5.78 -2.90 4.61
CA LYS A 170 5.01 -2.28 3.54
C LYS A 170 4.21 -1.11 4.11
N LEU A 171 4.23 0.02 3.40
CA LEU A 171 3.34 1.14 3.68
C LEU A 171 1.94 0.88 3.07
N PRO A 172 0.87 1.47 3.64
CA PRO A 172 -0.49 1.34 3.10
C PRO A 172 -0.56 1.75 1.62
N ASP A 173 -1.26 0.97 0.79
CA ASP A 173 -1.37 1.25 -0.65
C ASP A 173 -2.04 2.61 -0.93
N GLY A 174 -2.94 3.05 -0.04
CA GLY A 174 -3.61 4.34 -0.12
C GLY A 174 -2.81 5.52 0.46
N LEU A 175 -1.64 5.31 1.06
CA LEU A 175 -0.82 6.41 1.58
C LEU A 175 -0.20 7.17 0.41
N THR A 176 -0.73 8.35 0.11
CA THR A 176 -0.35 9.13 -1.08
C THR A 176 0.61 10.27 -0.77
N VAL A 177 0.60 10.79 0.46
CA VAL A 177 1.42 11.97 0.82
C VAL A 177 2.08 11.81 2.19
N ILE A 178 3.39 12.07 2.22
CA ILE A 178 4.19 12.36 3.42
C ILE A 178 4.91 13.67 3.17
N GLU A 179 4.46 14.77 3.79
CA GLU A 179 5.07 16.09 3.56
C GLU A 179 6.45 16.24 4.20
N GLY A 180 6.85 15.30 5.06
CA GLY A 180 8.17 15.23 5.67
C GLY A 180 9.02 14.05 5.18
N THR A 181 9.87 13.56 6.08
CA THR A 181 10.75 12.42 5.83
C THR A 181 10.07 11.11 6.20
N LEU A 182 10.24 10.08 5.38
CA LEU A 182 10.03 8.69 5.77
C LEU A 182 11.36 8.10 6.27
N ASP A 183 11.46 7.79 7.55
CA ASP A 183 12.62 7.14 8.14
C ASP A 183 12.33 5.67 8.45
N VAL A 184 12.96 4.78 7.69
CA VAL A 184 12.90 3.31 7.83
C VAL A 184 14.30 2.74 8.06
N SER A 185 15.19 3.55 8.62
CA SER A 185 16.56 3.12 8.92
C SER A 185 16.61 2.01 9.97
N ASP A 186 17.68 1.20 9.90
CA ASP A 186 17.89 0.00 10.72
C ASP A 186 16.73 -1.02 10.65
N GLY A 187 16.07 -1.13 9.49
CA GLY A 187 14.99 -2.08 9.22
C GLY A 187 15.36 -3.14 8.18
N GLU A 188 14.50 -4.15 7.97
CA GLU A 188 14.71 -5.23 6.98
C GLU A 188 14.41 -4.79 5.53
N GLY A 189 13.92 -3.57 5.36
CA GLY A 189 13.52 -2.97 4.09
C GLY A 189 12.01 -2.75 3.95
N ILE A 190 11.63 -1.81 3.09
CA ILE A 190 10.25 -1.32 2.96
C ILE A 190 9.75 -1.41 1.50
N VAL A 191 8.46 -1.66 1.34
CA VAL A 191 7.72 -1.46 0.08
C VAL A 191 6.94 -0.15 0.17
N LEU A 192 7.16 0.75 -0.79
CA LEU A 192 6.47 2.02 -0.91
C LEU A 192 5.25 1.88 -1.86
N PRO A 193 4.18 2.67 -1.67
CA PRO A 193 3.04 2.67 -2.57
C PRO A 193 3.36 3.44 -3.86
N ASP A 194 2.76 3.00 -4.97
CA ASP A 194 3.11 3.46 -6.33
C ASP A 194 2.93 4.98 -6.55
N ASN A 195 2.00 5.60 -5.82
CA ASN A 195 1.65 7.01 -5.98
C ASN A 195 2.13 7.88 -4.80
N LEU A 196 3.14 7.41 -4.04
CA LEU A 196 3.66 8.16 -2.89
C LEU A 196 4.37 9.44 -3.32
N ASN A 197 3.89 10.57 -2.83
CA ASN A 197 4.64 11.83 -2.78
C ASN A 197 5.29 11.97 -1.41
N VAL A 198 6.62 11.94 -1.37
CA VAL A 198 7.41 12.07 -0.14
C VAL A 198 8.61 12.98 -0.37
N LYS A 199 8.88 13.90 0.56
CA LYS A 199 10.02 14.82 0.42
C LYS A 199 11.36 14.13 0.55
N ALA A 200 11.52 13.28 1.57
CA ALA A 200 12.79 12.60 1.79
C ALA A 200 12.58 11.18 2.30
N VAL A 201 13.52 10.30 1.96
CA VAL A 201 13.53 8.93 2.46
C VAL A 201 14.88 8.63 3.09
N ASN A 202 14.85 8.10 4.32
CA ASN A 202 16.02 7.60 5.02
C ASN A 202 15.93 6.08 5.14
N ILE A 203 16.80 5.38 4.41
CA ILE A 203 16.97 3.92 4.40
C ILE A 203 18.38 3.54 4.90
N THR A 204 18.96 4.33 5.80
CA THR A 204 20.26 4.03 6.40
C THR A 204 20.23 2.63 7.04
N ASN A 205 21.21 1.77 6.75
CA ASN A 205 21.25 0.35 7.16
C ASN A 205 19.97 -0.43 6.82
N SER A 206 19.30 -0.07 5.73
CA SER A 206 18.02 -0.63 5.28
C SER A 206 17.95 -0.57 3.76
N GLN A 207 16.79 -0.89 3.17
CA GLN A 207 16.60 -0.86 1.72
C GLN A 207 15.14 -0.58 1.33
N ILE A 208 14.92 -0.17 0.09
CA ILE A 208 13.60 -0.18 -0.54
C ILE A 208 13.53 -1.43 -1.39
N ASN A 209 12.58 -2.32 -1.09
CA ASN A 209 12.41 -3.61 -1.77
C ASN A 209 11.71 -3.46 -3.13
N ASN A 210 10.84 -2.45 -3.25
CA ASN A 210 10.19 -2.10 -4.49
C ASN A 210 10.02 -0.58 -4.58
N PHE A 211 10.60 0.02 -5.61
CA PHE A 211 10.50 1.45 -5.86
C PHE A 211 9.26 1.74 -6.71
N PRO A 212 8.48 2.77 -6.36
CA PRO A 212 7.46 3.33 -7.23
C PRO A 212 8.08 3.79 -8.56
N LYS A 213 7.37 3.59 -9.67
CA LYS A 213 7.79 4.14 -10.96
C LYS A 213 7.85 5.66 -10.88
N LYS A 214 8.90 6.26 -11.45
CA LYS A 214 9.12 7.71 -11.47
C LYS A 214 9.08 8.36 -10.09
N LEU A 215 9.59 7.66 -9.06
CA LEU A 215 9.67 8.22 -7.71
C LEU A 215 10.47 9.53 -7.73
N LYS A 216 9.84 10.59 -7.21
CA LYS A 216 10.45 11.91 -7.02
C LYS A 216 10.60 12.19 -5.55
N LEU A 217 11.78 12.64 -5.15
CA LEU A 217 12.08 13.05 -3.78
C LEU A 217 13.14 14.16 -3.80
N GLU A 218 13.22 14.92 -2.72
CA GLU A 218 14.26 15.94 -2.55
C GLU A 218 15.58 15.28 -2.12
N THR A 219 15.52 14.42 -1.09
CA THR A 219 16.73 13.84 -0.48
C THR A 219 16.59 12.33 -0.19
N LEU A 220 17.60 11.55 -0.57
CA LEU A 220 17.71 10.12 -0.22
C LEU A 220 18.94 9.87 0.65
N TYR A 221 18.73 9.33 1.84
CA TYR A 221 19.80 8.84 2.72
C TYR A 221 19.85 7.31 2.65
N MET A 222 20.99 6.76 2.22
CA MET A 222 21.12 5.32 1.98
C MET A 222 22.48 4.74 2.40
N ARG A 223 23.11 5.35 3.40
CA ARG A 223 24.35 4.83 4.01
C ARG A 223 24.11 3.47 4.67
N GLY A 224 25.06 2.54 4.57
CA GLY A 224 24.93 1.15 4.99
C GLY A 224 23.87 0.34 4.24
N SER A 225 23.25 0.89 3.18
CA SER A 225 22.24 0.17 2.41
C SER A 225 22.89 -0.90 1.52
N PRO A 226 22.37 -2.14 1.46
CA PRO A 226 22.88 -3.18 0.57
C PRO A 226 22.53 -2.95 -0.91
N MET A 227 21.91 -1.81 -1.23
CA MET A 227 21.38 -1.49 -2.55
C MET A 227 22.45 -1.52 -3.64
N GLN A 228 22.17 -2.23 -4.73
CA GLN A 228 23.08 -2.38 -5.86
C GLN A 228 22.76 -1.44 -7.03
N ARG A 229 21.50 -0.99 -7.13
CA ARG A 229 21.00 -0.10 -8.19
C ARG A 229 19.82 0.73 -7.69
N LEU A 230 19.70 1.93 -8.25
CA LEU A 230 18.50 2.76 -8.20
C LEU A 230 17.62 2.49 -9.44
N PRO A 231 16.32 2.84 -9.41
CA PRO A 231 15.51 2.90 -10.61
C PRO A 231 16.09 3.90 -11.62
N ASP A 232 16.06 3.58 -12.91
CA ASP A 232 16.61 4.47 -13.96
C ASP A 232 15.81 5.77 -14.13
N ASP A 233 14.56 5.77 -13.68
CA ASP A 233 13.61 6.88 -13.76
C ASP A 233 13.44 7.65 -12.42
N ILE A 234 14.31 7.41 -11.44
CA ILE A 234 14.32 8.17 -10.18
C ILE A 234 14.71 9.65 -10.43
N GLU A 235 14.09 10.56 -9.69
CA GLU A 235 14.47 11.98 -9.66
C GLU A 235 14.73 12.43 -8.21
N ILE A 236 15.93 12.99 -7.96
CA ILE A 236 16.38 13.49 -6.66
C ILE A 236 16.80 14.95 -6.81
N SER A 237 15.93 15.87 -6.38
CA SER A 237 16.07 17.30 -6.69
C SER A 237 17.06 18.06 -5.80
N ASN A 238 17.45 17.51 -4.66
CA ASN A 238 18.44 18.13 -3.77
C ASN A 238 19.72 17.29 -3.67
N GLU A 239 19.70 16.16 -2.98
CA GLU A 239 20.92 15.36 -2.81
C GLU A 239 20.70 13.89 -2.44
N ILE A 240 21.69 13.05 -2.76
CA ILE A 240 21.78 11.66 -2.32
C ILE A 240 23.00 11.47 -1.41
N HIS A 241 22.81 10.76 -0.30
CA HIS A 241 23.86 10.39 0.67
C HIS A 241 24.09 8.88 0.63
N VAL A 242 25.29 8.47 0.25
CA VAL A 242 25.66 7.05 0.03
C VAL A 242 27.09 6.82 0.52
N ASP A 243 27.44 5.59 0.89
CA ASP A 243 28.82 5.28 1.32
C ASP A 243 29.79 5.33 0.14
N ASP A 244 31.02 5.76 0.39
CA ASP A 244 32.08 5.81 -0.62
C ASP A 244 32.47 4.42 -1.14
N ASP A 245 32.30 3.39 -0.29
CA ASP A 245 32.54 1.98 -0.59
C ASP A 245 31.30 1.23 -1.13
N CYS A 246 30.26 1.96 -1.55
CA CYS A 246 29.12 1.36 -2.26
C CYS A 246 29.55 0.61 -3.54
N SER A 247 28.67 -0.25 -4.06
CA SER A 247 29.01 -1.06 -5.24
C SER A 247 29.45 -0.18 -6.43
N PRO A 248 30.47 -0.58 -7.22
CA PRO A 248 30.91 0.19 -8.39
C PRO A 248 29.78 0.48 -9.38
N ILE A 249 28.85 -0.47 -9.54
CA ILE A 249 27.67 -0.34 -10.40
C ILE A 249 26.76 0.80 -9.91
N LEU A 250 26.45 0.84 -8.61
CA LEU A 250 25.65 1.92 -8.03
C LEU A 250 26.37 3.27 -8.16
N LYS A 251 27.69 3.30 -7.88
CA LYS A 251 28.51 4.51 -7.99
C LYS A 251 28.48 5.10 -9.41
N GLU A 252 28.73 4.26 -10.42
CA GLU A 252 28.63 4.65 -11.83
C GLU A 252 27.22 5.11 -12.21
N GLN A 253 26.19 4.41 -11.73
CA GLN A 253 24.80 4.77 -12.00
C GLN A 253 24.43 6.13 -11.41
N ILE A 254 24.85 6.44 -10.18
CA ILE A 254 24.64 7.75 -9.54
C ILE A 254 25.29 8.87 -10.35
N LEU A 255 26.54 8.68 -10.80
CA LEU A 255 27.24 9.65 -11.64
C LEU A 255 26.52 9.86 -12.99
N ALA A 256 26.02 8.77 -13.60
CA ALA A 256 25.26 8.84 -14.84
C ALA A 256 23.91 9.55 -14.66
N LEU A 257 23.17 9.26 -13.58
CA LEU A 257 21.93 9.96 -13.21
C LEU A 257 22.18 11.46 -12.96
N HIS A 258 23.26 11.81 -12.28
CA HIS A 258 23.68 13.21 -12.09
C HIS A 258 23.97 13.91 -13.41
N SER A 259 24.72 13.29 -14.32
CA SER A 259 25.04 13.87 -15.64
C SER A 259 23.80 14.14 -16.51
N ARG A 260 22.71 13.40 -16.26
CA ARG A 260 21.40 13.56 -16.91
C ARG A 260 20.51 14.61 -16.21
N GLY A 261 20.96 15.17 -15.09
CA GLY A 261 20.19 16.11 -14.27
C GLY A 261 19.12 15.46 -13.40
N GLN A 262 19.09 14.12 -13.29
CA GLN A 262 18.14 13.40 -12.45
C GLN A 262 18.51 13.43 -10.97
N ILE A 263 19.81 13.55 -10.64
CA ILE A 263 20.30 13.74 -9.28
C ILE A 263 21.01 15.08 -9.22
N ALA A 264 20.54 16.01 -8.39
CA ALA A 264 21.12 17.35 -8.31
C ALA A 264 22.53 17.33 -7.68
N LYS A 265 22.72 16.62 -6.56
CA LYS A 265 24.00 16.47 -5.87
C LYS A 265 24.14 15.06 -5.30
N TYR A 266 25.37 14.61 -5.15
CA TYR A 266 25.69 13.35 -4.47
C TYR A 266 26.81 13.57 -3.47
N ASN A 267 26.73 12.86 -2.35
CA ASN A 267 27.75 12.86 -1.31
C ASN A 267 28.13 11.40 -1.01
N PHE A 268 29.37 11.05 -1.34
CA PHE A 268 30.03 9.80 -0.94
C PHE A 268 30.76 10.04 0.38
N TYR A 269 30.51 9.23 1.41
CA TYR A 269 31.07 9.36 2.76
C TYR A 269 31.94 8.18 3.18
#